data_AF-A0A6A6M2D6-F1
#
_entry.id   AF-A0A6A6M2D6-F1
#
_cell.length_a   1.000
_cell.length_b   1.000
_cell.length_c   1.000
_cell.angle_alpha   90.00
_cell.angle_beta   90.00
_cell.angle_gamma   90.00
#
_symmetry.space_group_name_H-M   'P 1'
#
loop_
_entity.id
_entity.type
_entity.pdbx_description
1 polymer ?
#
loop_
_entity_poly.entity_id
_entity_poly.type
_entity_poly.pdbx_seq_one_letter_code
_entity_poly.pdbx_strand_id
1 'polypeptide(L)'
;MQVTERADSVLAFFKARGFSKTHIATLICKRPSVLVADPKNRFAQTPIFCTPTGFQALTLSMFYAVSPNIKILQESGLPKSSIAWLLRYHPSTFITSTNQFSEIVEEVKGMELNPLSVNFVAAIQAVREMGKPAWKGKLDTYKKWGWSIGHSGWA
;
A
#
# COMPACT_ATOMS: atom_id res chain seq x y z
N MET A 1 5.60 29.68 -8.07
CA MET A 1 6.88 29.10 -7.64
C MET A 1 7.31 28.11 -8.71
N GLN A 2 8.45 28.34 -9.37
CA GLN A 2 8.93 27.47 -10.45
C GLN A 2 9.28 26.08 -9.90
N VAL A 3 9.14 25.04 -10.71
CA VAL A 3 9.38 23.63 -10.32
C VAL A 3 10.82 23.42 -9.82
N THR A 4 11.77 24.18 -10.36
CA THR A 4 13.20 24.19 -9.99
C THR A 4 13.45 24.70 -8.58
N GLU A 5 12.84 25.83 -8.18
CA GLU A 5 12.97 26.39 -6.82
C GLU A 5 12.48 25.43 -5.72
N ARG A 6 11.45 24.63 -6.03
CA ARG A 6 10.92 23.62 -5.10
C ARG A 6 11.89 22.45 -4.93
N ALA A 7 12.46 21.95 -6.01
CA ALA A 7 13.43 20.86 -5.95
C ALA A 7 14.66 21.25 -5.13
N ASP A 8 15.19 22.46 -5.34
CA ASP A 8 16.35 22.97 -4.59
C ASP A 8 16.03 23.13 -3.09
N SER A 9 14.83 23.63 -2.77
CA SER A 9 14.35 23.74 -1.38
C SER A 9 14.23 22.37 -0.70
N VAL A 10 13.74 21.35 -1.41
CA VAL A 10 13.64 19.97 -0.91
C VAL A 10 15.04 19.37 -0.68
N LEU A 11 15.98 19.59 -1.61
CA LEU A 11 17.36 19.11 -1.48
C LEU A 11 18.08 19.78 -0.30
N ALA A 12 17.96 21.10 -0.16
CA ALA A 12 18.52 21.85 0.96
C ALA A 12 17.97 21.36 2.30
N PHE A 13 16.65 21.11 2.36
CA PHE A 13 15.98 20.59 3.56
C PHE A 13 16.56 19.23 4.01
N PHE A 14 16.68 18.26 3.12
CA PHE A 14 17.21 16.94 3.49
C PHE A 14 18.70 16.99 3.86
N LYS A 15 19.50 17.82 3.16
CA LYS A 15 20.91 18.04 3.53
C LYS A 15 21.05 18.66 4.91
N ALA A 16 20.24 19.67 5.24
CA ALA A 16 20.24 20.32 6.55
C ALA A 16 19.87 19.37 7.69
N ARG A 17 19.18 18.26 7.40
CA ARG A 17 18.85 17.21 8.36
C ARG A 17 19.81 16.01 8.34
N GLY A 18 20.93 16.11 7.64
CA GLY A 18 22.01 15.11 7.65
C GLY A 18 21.87 13.99 6.63
N PHE A 19 20.96 14.09 5.66
CA PHE A 19 20.90 13.09 4.59
C PHE A 19 22.13 13.20 3.68
N SER A 20 22.81 12.08 3.46
CA SER A 20 23.86 11.98 2.46
C SER A 20 23.29 12.10 1.04
N LYS A 21 24.16 12.42 0.07
CA LYS A 21 23.79 12.42 -1.36
C LYS A 21 23.18 11.09 -1.80
N THR A 22 23.68 9.96 -1.29
CA THR A 22 23.18 8.61 -1.62
C THR A 22 21.78 8.35 -1.08
N HIS A 23 21.48 8.79 0.16
CA HIS A 23 20.12 8.69 0.71
C HIS A 23 19.13 9.52 -0.09
N ILE A 24 19.50 10.76 -0.44
CA ILE A 24 18.67 11.67 -1.24
C ILE A 24 18.43 11.08 -2.64
N ALA A 25 19.47 10.58 -3.31
CA ALA A 25 19.34 9.92 -4.61
C ALA A 25 18.39 8.71 -4.55
N THR A 26 18.54 7.86 -3.52
CA THR A 26 17.67 6.70 -3.31
C THR A 26 16.20 7.11 -3.09
N LEU A 27 15.98 8.16 -2.29
CA LEU A 27 14.65 8.70 -2.01
C LEU A 27 13.99 9.25 -3.28
N ILE A 28 14.73 10.00 -4.09
CA ILE A 28 14.24 10.58 -5.36
C ILE A 28 13.93 9.47 -6.36
N CYS A 29 14.82 8.48 -6.53
CA CYS A 29 14.59 7.35 -7.44
C CYS A 29 13.33 6.57 -7.07
N LYS A 30 13.08 6.35 -5.78
CA LYS A 30 11.90 5.63 -5.31
C LYS A 30 10.62 6.47 -5.31
N ARG A 31 10.73 7.80 -5.14
CA ARG A 31 9.57 8.69 -5.02
C ARG A 31 9.85 10.07 -5.62
N PRO A 32 9.83 10.22 -6.96
CA PRO A 32 10.15 11.48 -7.64
C PRO A 32 9.24 12.64 -7.23
N SER A 33 7.99 12.34 -6.82
CA SER A 33 7.02 13.33 -6.34
C SER A 33 7.44 14.07 -5.06
N VAL A 34 8.50 13.61 -4.37
CA VAL A 34 9.09 14.32 -3.23
C VAL A 34 9.67 15.69 -3.63
N LEU A 35 10.13 15.85 -4.88
CA LEU A 35 10.76 17.09 -5.37
C LEU A 35 9.76 18.24 -5.56
N VAL A 36 8.46 17.92 -5.69
CA VAL A 36 7.40 18.90 -5.89
C VAL A 36 6.72 19.28 -4.55
N ALA A 37 7.05 18.57 -3.47
CA ALA A 37 6.49 18.82 -2.16
C ALA A 37 7.01 20.12 -1.55
N ASP A 38 6.14 20.87 -0.86
CA ASP A 38 6.57 21.97 0.00
C ASP A 38 7.16 21.40 1.30
N PRO A 39 8.47 21.59 1.57
CA PRO A 39 9.09 21.05 2.77
C PRO A 39 8.51 21.62 4.07
N LYS A 40 8.08 22.87 4.05
CA LYS A 40 7.53 23.57 5.23
C LYS A 40 6.13 23.08 5.58
N ASN A 41 5.35 22.64 4.60
CA ASN A 41 3.99 22.14 4.84
C ASN A 41 3.97 20.62 5.08
N ARG A 42 4.70 19.83 4.27
CA ARG A 42 4.61 18.37 4.27
C ARG A 42 5.51 17.67 5.31
N PHE A 43 6.63 18.28 5.67
CA PHE A 43 7.68 17.64 6.47
C PHE A 43 8.04 18.38 7.77
N ALA A 44 7.43 19.55 8.02
CA ALA A 44 7.62 20.28 9.28
C ALA A 44 6.84 19.66 10.44
N GLN A 45 5.71 18.98 10.18
CA GLN A 45 4.84 18.43 11.22
C GLN A 45 5.36 17.12 11.86
N THR A 46 6.47 16.56 11.38
CA THR A 46 7.03 15.29 11.89
C THR A 46 8.57 15.31 11.97
N PRO A 47 9.15 15.91 13.03
CA PRO A 47 10.59 16.18 13.11
C PRO A 47 11.46 14.92 13.14
N ILE A 48 11.00 13.84 13.78
CA ILE A 48 11.78 12.59 13.90
C ILE A 48 11.93 11.90 12.53
N PHE A 49 10.87 11.88 11.72
CA PHE A 49 10.81 11.16 10.44
C PHE A 49 11.67 11.76 9.33
N CYS A 50 12.17 12.97 9.52
CA CYS A 50 12.96 13.68 8.55
C CYS A 50 14.45 13.73 8.91
N THR A 51 14.91 12.81 9.74
CA THR A 51 16.34 12.53 9.96
C THR A 51 16.69 11.22 9.23
N PRO A 52 17.96 10.97 8.84
CA PRO A 52 18.35 9.70 8.23
C PRO A 52 17.96 8.51 9.11
N THR A 53 18.21 8.63 10.42
CA THR A 53 17.86 7.64 11.43
C THR A 53 16.35 7.41 11.51
N GLY A 54 15.54 8.47 11.51
CA GLY A 54 14.08 8.35 11.57
C GLY A 54 13.45 7.85 10.27
N PHE A 55 14.02 8.22 9.11
CA PHE A 55 13.62 7.65 7.83
C PHE A 55 13.93 6.16 7.77
N GLN A 56 15.11 5.76 8.24
CA GLN A 56 15.50 4.35 8.32
C GLN A 56 14.60 3.59 9.29
N ALA A 57 14.32 4.13 10.48
CA ALA A 57 13.41 3.56 11.46
C ALA A 57 11.99 3.42 10.91
N LEU A 58 11.47 4.40 10.16
CA LEU A 58 10.20 4.30 9.45
C LEU A 58 10.21 3.20 8.40
N THR A 59 11.24 3.15 7.55
CA THR A 59 11.31 2.12 6.51
C THR A 59 11.38 0.73 7.11
N LEU A 60 12.13 0.56 8.22
CA LEU A 60 12.16 -0.70 8.97
C LEU A 60 10.79 -0.98 9.59
N SER A 61 10.18 -0.04 10.29
CA SER A 61 8.86 -0.19 10.90
C SER A 61 7.78 -0.58 9.87
N MET A 62 7.75 0.08 8.72
CA MET A 62 6.86 -0.26 7.61
C MET A 62 7.17 -1.65 7.06
N PHE A 63 8.45 -2.00 6.87
CA PHE A 63 8.84 -3.32 6.41
C PHE A 63 8.41 -4.43 7.39
N TYR A 64 8.61 -4.22 8.70
CA TYR A 64 8.17 -5.13 9.76
C TYR A 64 6.64 -5.26 9.81
N ALA A 65 5.91 -4.16 9.65
CA ALA A 65 4.44 -4.17 9.66
C ALA A 65 3.85 -4.91 8.44
N VAL A 66 4.50 -4.80 7.27
CA VAL A 66 4.00 -5.35 6.01
C VAL A 66 4.43 -6.81 5.79
N SER A 67 5.59 -7.22 6.31
CA SER A 67 6.18 -8.54 6.07
C SER A 67 5.28 -9.73 6.44
N PRO A 68 4.59 -9.75 7.61
CA PRO A 68 3.67 -10.82 7.95
C PRO A 68 2.54 -10.98 6.93
N ASN A 69 1.98 -9.87 6.46
CA ASN A 69 0.87 -9.86 5.50
C ASN A 69 1.31 -10.31 4.10
N ILE A 70 2.54 -9.97 3.68
CA ILE A 70 3.14 -10.53 2.46
C ILE A 70 3.25 -12.05 2.57
N LYS A 71 3.73 -12.56 3.71
CA LYS A 71 3.90 -14.00 3.93
C LYS A 71 2.56 -14.74 3.86
N ILE A 72 1.50 -14.18 4.45
CA ILE A 72 0.14 -14.74 4.36
C ILE A 72 -0.31 -14.88 2.90
N LEU A 73 -0.08 -13.86 2.05
CA LEU A 73 -0.44 -13.94 0.63
C LEU A 73 0.38 -15.00 -0.13
N GLN A 74 1.67 -15.12 0.19
CA GLN A 74 2.54 -16.14 -0.41
C GLN A 74 2.10 -17.56 -0.02
N GLU A 75 1.83 -17.79 1.26
CA GLU A 75 1.31 -19.08 1.77
C GLU A 75 -0.08 -19.39 1.24
N SER A 76 -0.85 -18.35 0.88
CA SER A 76 -2.13 -18.46 0.20
C SER A 76 -2.02 -18.74 -1.30
N GLY A 77 -0.81 -18.88 -1.84
CA GLY A 77 -0.57 -19.24 -3.24
C GLY A 77 -0.57 -18.08 -4.23
N LEU A 78 -0.55 -16.81 -3.78
CA LEU A 78 -0.53 -15.68 -4.69
C LEU A 78 0.83 -15.55 -5.40
N PRO A 79 0.84 -15.23 -6.72
CA PRO A 79 2.06 -14.96 -7.44
C PRO A 79 2.80 -13.76 -6.85
N LYS A 80 4.13 -13.83 -6.85
CA LYS A 80 4.98 -12.71 -6.45
C LYS A 80 4.68 -11.44 -7.25
N SER A 81 4.32 -11.56 -8.53
CA SER A 81 3.91 -10.44 -9.38
C SER A 81 2.64 -9.75 -8.90
N SER A 82 1.61 -10.51 -8.51
CA SER A 82 0.35 -9.98 -7.96
C SER A 82 0.58 -9.28 -6.62
N ILE A 83 1.40 -9.86 -5.74
CA ILE A 83 1.79 -9.25 -4.47
C ILE A 83 2.60 -7.97 -4.70
N ALA A 84 3.53 -7.97 -5.65
CA ALA A 84 4.30 -6.79 -6.01
C ALA A 84 3.43 -5.66 -6.59
N TRP A 85 2.41 -6.00 -7.38
CA TRP A 85 1.42 -5.06 -7.88
C TRP A 85 0.65 -4.41 -6.72
N LEU A 86 0.16 -5.22 -5.78
CA LEU A 86 -0.51 -4.76 -4.57
C LEU A 86 0.36 -3.81 -3.73
N LEU A 87 1.63 -4.15 -3.52
CA LEU A 87 2.56 -3.29 -2.79
C LEU A 87 2.83 -1.97 -3.50
N ARG A 88 2.85 -1.97 -4.84
CA ARG A 88 3.09 -0.77 -5.64
C ARG A 88 1.89 0.19 -5.61
N TYR A 89 0.68 -0.32 -5.86
CA TYR A 89 -0.49 0.53 -6.11
C TYR A 89 -1.39 0.68 -4.88
N HIS A 90 -1.38 -0.29 -3.96
CA HIS A 90 -2.23 -0.31 -2.76
C HIS A 90 -1.44 -0.66 -1.49
N PRO A 91 -0.38 0.12 -1.15
CA PRO A 91 0.46 -0.19 0.01
C PRO A 91 -0.31 -0.15 1.34
N SER A 92 -1.39 0.64 1.41
CA SER A 92 -2.26 0.71 2.60
C SER A 92 -2.93 -0.61 2.93
N THR A 93 -3.14 -1.50 1.96
CA THR A 93 -3.75 -2.82 2.15
C THR A 93 -2.96 -3.68 3.14
N PHE A 94 -1.64 -3.49 3.19
CA PHE A 94 -0.76 -4.24 4.09
C PHE A 94 -0.56 -3.57 5.46
N ILE A 95 -1.03 -2.34 5.64
CA ILE A 95 -1.01 -1.61 6.92
C ILE A 95 -2.31 -1.96 7.65
N THR A 96 -2.45 -3.24 7.97
CA THR A 96 -3.56 -3.86 8.68
C THR A 96 -2.96 -4.88 9.64
N SER A 97 -3.54 -5.04 10.82
CA SER A 97 -3.06 -6.06 11.77
C SER A 97 -3.09 -7.45 11.13
N THR A 98 -2.08 -8.27 11.42
CA THR A 98 -1.93 -9.61 10.82
C THR A 98 -3.18 -10.47 10.97
N ASN A 99 -3.84 -10.40 12.14
CA ASN A 99 -5.06 -11.13 12.42
C ASN A 99 -6.19 -10.70 11.47
N GLN A 100 -6.49 -9.40 11.39
CA GLN A 100 -7.52 -8.89 10.48
C GLN A 100 -7.19 -9.17 9.02
N PHE A 101 -5.92 -9.08 8.64
CA PHE A 101 -5.49 -9.35 7.28
C PHE A 101 -5.74 -10.82 6.90
N SER A 102 -5.39 -11.77 7.79
CA SER A 102 -5.66 -13.19 7.58
C SER A 102 -7.16 -13.49 7.44
N GLU A 103 -8.01 -12.89 8.28
CA GLU A 103 -9.46 -13.06 8.19
C GLU A 103 -10.03 -12.58 6.85
N ILE A 104 -9.51 -11.47 6.31
CA ILE A 104 -9.90 -10.94 5.00
C ILE A 104 -9.49 -11.92 3.90
N VAL A 105 -8.27 -12.44 3.95
CA VAL A 105 -7.76 -13.37 2.94
C VAL A 105 -8.58 -14.66 2.92
N GLU A 106 -8.90 -15.23 4.08
CA GLU A 106 -9.74 -16.44 4.18
C GLU A 106 -11.17 -16.20 3.70
N GLU A 107 -11.75 -15.04 4.00
CA GLU A 107 -13.07 -14.67 3.48
C GLU A 107 -13.07 -14.61 1.95
N VAL A 108 -12.07 -13.96 1.34
CA VAL A 108 -11.95 -13.85 -0.13
C VAL A 108 -11.69 -15.21 -0.78
N LYS A 109 -10.92 -16.11 -0.15
CA LYS A 109 -10.74 -17.49 -0.62
C LYS A 109 -12.06 -18.26 -0.67
N GLY A 110 -12.93 -18.07 0.32
CA GLY A 110 -14.26 -18.68 0.35
C GLY A 110 -15.21 -18.24 -0.79
N MET A 111 -14.82 -17.26 -1.60
CA MET A 111 -15.59 -16.79 -2.76
C MET A 111 -15.25 -17.51 -4.06
N GLU A 112 -14.37 -18.52 -4.00
CA GLU A 112 -13.94 -19.30 -5.17
C GLU A 112 -13.33 -18.43 -6.29
N LEU A 113 -12.86 -17.24 -5.93
CA LEU A 113 -12.15 -16.35 -6.84
C LEU A 113 -10.78 -16.93 -7.17
N ASN A 114 -10.39 -16.88 -8.44
CA ASN A 114 -9.06 -17.26 -8.87
C ASN A 114 -7.99 -16.40 -8.15
N PRO A 115 -7.11 -16.96 -7.29
CA PRO A 115 -6.08 -16.20 -6.56
C PRO A 115 -5.06 -15.53 -7.48
N LEU A 116 -4.97 -15.98 -8.72
CA LEU A 116 -4.09 -15.43 -9.76
C LEU A 116 -4.71 -14.21 -10.47
N SER A 117 -5.99 -13.90 -10.22
CA SER A 117 -6.72 -12.81 -10.88
C SER A 117 -6.61 -11.49 -10.13
N VAL A 118 -6.60 -10.39 -10.88
CA VAL A 118 -6.76 -9.03 -10.35
C VAL A 118 -8.06 -8.86 -9.54
N ASN A 119 -9.08 -9.69 -9.79
CA ASN A 119 -10.34 -9.67 -9.06
C ASN A 119 -10.16 -10.13 -7.60
N PHE A 120 -9.29 -11.10 -7.34
CA PHE A 120 -8.97 -11.55 -5.98
C PHE A 120 -8.30 -10.42 -5.18
N VAL A 121 -7.37 -9.73 -5.84
CA VAL A 121 -6.69 -8.55 -5.31
C VAL A 121 -7.67 -7.42 -5.00
N ALA A 122 -8.56 -7.10 -5.93
CA ALA A 122 -9.59 -6.08 -5.75
C ALA A 122 -10.57 -6.45 -4.62
N ALA A 123 -10.91 -7.73 -4.46
CA ALA A 123 -11.76 -8.21 -3.39
C ALA A 123 -11.12 -8.03 -2.01
N ILE A 124 -9.83 -8.32 -1.83
CA ILE A 124 -9.11 -8.06 -0.56
C ILE A 124 -9.21 -6.57 -0.19
N GLN A 125 -8.97 -5.68 -1.16
CA GLN A 125 -9.08 -4.25 -0.94
C GLN A 125 -10.51 -3.85 -0.56
N ALA A 126 -11.50 -4.34 -1.31
CA ALA A 126 -12.91 -4.05 -1.10
C ALA A 126 -13.38 -4.47 0.30
N VAL A 127 -13.06 -5.69 0.73
CA VAL A 127 -13.41 -6.20 2.07
C VAL A 127 -12.73 -5.38 3.17
N ARG A 128 -11.45 -5.04 2.98
CA ARG A 128 -10.69 -4.21 3.93
C ARG A 128 -11.33 -2.82 4.10
N GLU A 129 -11.69 -2.17 3.00
CA GLU A 129 -12.21 -0.80 3.01
C GLU A 129 -13.64 -0.71 3.53
N MET A 130 -14.50 -1.64 3.13
CA MET A 130 -15.92 -1.62 3.51
C MET A 130 -16.20 -2.25 4.87
N GLY A 131 -15.33 -3.16 5.32
CA GLY A 131 -15.59 -4.00 6.48
C GLY A 131 -16.52 -5.18 6.16
N LYS A 132 -16.36 -6.25 6.94
CA LYS A 132 -17.00 -7.55 6.72
C LYS A 132 -18.54 -7.51 6.64
N PRO A 133 -19.27 -6.81 7.53
CA PRO A 133 -20.74 -6.79 7.47
C PRO A 133 -21.28 -6.11 6.21
N ALA A 134 -20.71 -4.95 5.84
CA ALA A 134 -21.14 -4.20 4.66
C ALA A 134 -20.82 -4.95 3.36
N TRP A 135 -19.66 -5.61 3.31
CA TRP A 135 -19.29 -6.45 2.18
C TRP A 135 -20.27 -7.61 1.99
N LYS A 136 -20.61 -8.36 3.06
CA LYS A 136 -21.58 -9.46 2.98
C LYS A 136 -22.95 -8.99 2.51
N GLY A 137 -23.46 -7.88 3.07
CA GLY A 137 -24.74 -7.31 2.65
C GLY A 137 -24.77 -6.91 1.16
N LYS A 138 -23.66 -6.39 0.63
CA LYS A 138 -23.52 -6.11 -0.81
C LYS A 138 -23.51 -7.39 -1.64
N LEU A 139 -22.76 -8.42 -1.23
CA LEU A 139 -22.74 -9.71 -1.94
C LEU A 139 -24.14 -10.33 -2.01
N ASP A 140 -24.88 -10.31 -0.91
CA ASP A 140 -26.25 -10.83 -0.87
C ASP A 140 -27.18 -10.03 -1.78
N THR A 141 -26.98 -8.71 -1.86
CA THR A 141 -27.72 -7.85 -2.79
C THR A 141 -27.40 -8.19 -4.24
N TYR A 142 -26.13 -8.36 -4.60
CA TYR A 142 -25.73 -8.76 -5.96
C TYR A 142 -26.28 -10.14 -6.34
N LYS A 143 -26.26 -11.11 -5.41
CA LYS A 143 -26.90 -12.42 -5.61
C LYS A 143 -28.41 -12.30 -5.85
N LYS A 144 -29.11 -11.47 -5.08
CA LYS A 144 -30.54 -11.19 -5.29
C LYS A 144 -30.83 -10.57 -6.66
N TRP A 145 -29.88 -9.83 -7.22
CA TRP A 145 -29.96 -9.26 -8.56
C TRP A 145 -29.51 -10.22 -9.68
N GLY A 146 -29.19 -11.48 -9.34
CA GLY A 146 -28.81 -12.51 -10.31
C GLY A 146 -27.34 -12.46 -10.75
N TRP A 147 -26.48 -11.71 -10.06
CA TRP A 147 -25.06 -11.61 -10.41
C TRP A 147 -24.28 -12.78 -9.80
N SER A 148 -23.40 -13.40 -10.60
CA SER A 148 -22.47 -14.44 -10.13
C SER A 148 -21.05 -13.87 -10.01
N ILE A 149 -20.38 -14.20 -8.91
CA ILE A 149 -19.01 -13.71 -8.61
C ILE A 149 -17.96 -14.51 -9.39
N GLY A 150 -18.33 -15.65 -9.98
CA GLY A 150 -17.42 -16.64 -10.58
C GLY A 150 -17.64 -16.97 -12.06
N HIS A 151 -18.73 -16.55 -12.70
CA HIS A 151 -18.94 -16.78 -14.13
C HIS A 151 -19.38 -15.51 -14.87
N SER A 152 -18.55 -15.17 -15.87
CA SER A 152 -18.77 -14.21 -16.97
C SER A 152 -18.76 -12.71 -16.67
N GLY A 153 -17.99 -11.97 -17.49
CA GLY A 153 -18.51 -10.71 -18.03
C GLY A 153 -17.72 -9.42 -17.84
N TRP A 154 -16.44 -9.43 -17.46
CA TRP A 154 -15.62 -8.21 -17.52
C TRP A 154 -14.37 -8.48 -18.36
N ALA A 155 -14.49 -8.16 -19.64
CA ALA A 155 -13.36 -7.84 -20.52
C ALA A 155 -12.94 -6.39 -20.29
#